data_AF-A0A7G8H3Q8-F1
#
_entry.id   AF-A0A7G8H3Q8-F1
#
_cell.length_a   1.000
_cell.length_b   1.000
_cell.length_c   1.000
_cell.angle_alpha   90.00
_cell.angle_beta   90.00
_cell.angle_gamma   90.00
#
_symmetry.space_group_name_H-M   'P 1'
#
loop_
_entity.id
_entity.type
_entity.pdbx_description
1 polymer ?
#
loop_
_entity_poly.entity_id
_entity_poly.type
_entity_poly.pdbx_seq_one_letter_code
_entity_poly.pdbx_strand_id
1 'polypeptide(L)'
;MDKCAFYLVRDHYSGAMKIGISKHPQKRLSQIAAHYAVGRVSLIKTTWFTTRDAARSWESNFHKRYRIHRSPEQGGREWFDLTDAQIQGFVEWMEASTNQRAIKIIKVQAKAEKSEKELSADRWSGFWSGALVSLFTGIVPGIGYAITGGQPVGIFLAPAAVGAYAASRTKKIKTLSQAYQLDGQPLGSVALEREYKVMGLWDERTYALSGVKSSTWKLPEATTAEQAQRFFESSR
;
A
#
# COMPACT_ATOMS: atom_id res chain seq x y z
N MET A 1 -15.64 -17.38 -26.75
CA MET A 1 -14.85 -17.00 -25.56
C MET A 1 -15.34 -17.80 -24.38
N ASP A 2 -14.46 -18.59 -23.76
CA ASP A 2 -14.80 -19.43 -22.60
C ASP A 2 -14.83 -18.58 -21.32
N LYS A 3 -16.01 -18.02 -21.01
CA LYS A 3 -16.22 -17.26 -19.77
C LYS A 3 -16.00 -18.17 -18.55
N CYS A 4 -15.41 -17.61 -17.50
CA CYS A 4 -15.17 -18.30 -16.24
C CYS A 4 -15.78 -17.49 -15.09
N ALA A 5 -16.64 -18.12 -14.30
CA ALA A 5 -17.20 -17.51 -13.11
C ALA A 5 -16.18 -17.55 -11.97
N PHE A 6 -16.03 -16.44 -11.26
CA PHE A 6 -15.49 -16.36 -9.92
C PHE A 6 -16.66 -16.15 -8.97
N TYR A 7 -16.80 -17.01 -7.97
CA TYR A 7 -17.98 -17.02 -7.11
C TYR A 7 -17.60 -17.17 -5.64
N LEU A 8 -18.47 -16.61 -4.80
CA LEU A 8 -18.42 -16.69 -3.36
C LEU A 8 -19.57 -17.55 -2.86
N VAL A 9 -19.24 -18.42 -1.92
CA VAL A 9 -20.11 -19.43 -1.36
C VAL A 9 -20.09 -19.34 0.16
N ARG A 10 -21.26 -19.55 0.78
CA ARG A 10 -21.43 -19.64 2.24
C ARG A 10 -21.91 -21.04 2.61
N ASP A 11 -21.27 -21.62 3.61
CA ASP A 11 -21.83 -22.76 4.33
C ASP A 11 -22.84 -22.26 5.38
N HIS A 12 -24.07 -22.77 5.34
CA HIS A 12 -25.10 -22.39 6.30
C HIS A 12 -24.95 -23.07 7.67
N TYR A 13 -24.13 -24.12 7.77
CA TYR A 13 -23.89 -24.77 9.06
C TYR A 13 -22.89 -23.98 9.92
N SER A 14 -21.71 -23.68 9.38
CA SER A 14 -20.67 -22.94 10.09
C SER A 14 -20.66 -21.43 9.87
N GLY A 15 -21.32 -20.96 8.80
CA GLY A 15 -21.19 -19.58 8.34
C GLY A 15 -19.90 -19.31 7.54
N ALA A 16 -19.01 -20.30 7.41
CA ALA A 16 -17.74 -20.17 6.72
C ALA A 16 -17.93 -19.92 5.23
N MET A 17 -16.95 -19.22 4.66
CA MET A 17 -16.97 -18.74 3.28
C MET A 17 -15.96 -19.51 2.43
N LYS A 18 -16.31 -19.78 1.18
CA LYS A 18 -15.42 -20.36 0.17
C LYS A 18 -15.50 -19.55 -1.12
N ILE A 19 -14.38 -19.37 -1.78
CA ILE A 19 -14.35 -18.90 -3.16
C ILE A 19 -14.07 -20.05 -4.11
N GLY A 20 -14.45 -19.89 -5.37
CA GLY A 20 -13.99 -20.78 -6.41
C GLY A 20 -14.16 -20.20 -7.80
N ILE A 21 -13.53 -20.86 -8.76
CA ILE A 21 -13.70 -20.57 -10.19
C ILE A 21 -14.28 -21.76 -10.95
N SER A 22 -15.24 -21.52 -11.82
CA SER A 22 -15.86 -22.58 -12.64
C SER A 22 -16.55 -22.02 -13.87
N LYS A 23 -16.71 -22.85 -14.90
CA LYS A 23 -17.63 -22.54 -16.02
C LYS A 23 -19.10 -22.76 -15.62
N HIS A 24 -19.34 -23.62 -14.63
CA HIS A 24 -20.68 -24.01 -14.17
C HIS A 24 -20.76 -23.94 -12.64
N PRO A 25 -20.90 -22.73 -12.06
CA PRO A 25 -20.89 -22.55 -10.60
C PRO A 25 -21.99 -23.35 -9.88
N GLN A 26 -23.19 -23.44 -10.46
CA GLN A 26 -24.29 -24.22 -9.89
C GLN A 26 -23.98 -25.73 -9.78
N LYS A 27 -23.39 -26.32 -10.83
CA LYS A 27 -22.95 -27.72 -10.79
C LYS A 27 -21.80 -27.92 -9.80
N ARG A 28 -20.96 -26.90 -9.61
CA ARG A 28 -19.84 -26.97 -8.66
C ARG A 28 -20.33 -26.83 -7.22
N LEU A 29 -21.44 -26.13 -6.97
CA LEU A 29 -22.05 -26.00 -5.65
C LEU A 29 -22.48 -27.36 -5.08
N SER A 30 -23.15 -28.19 -5.88
CA SER A 30 -23.55 -29.54 -5.47
C SER A 30 -22.33 -30.44 -5.22
N GLN A 31 -21.28 -30.30 -6.03
CA GLN A 31 -20.03 -31.01 -5.81
C GLN A 31 -19.32 -30.57 -4.52
N ILE A 32 -19.37 -29.28 -4.15
CA ILE A 32 -18.83 -28.77 -2.89
C ILE A 32 -19.60 -29.37 -1.72
N ALA A 33 -20.93 -29.34 -1.76
CA ALA A 33 -21.76 -29.94 -0.72
C ALA A 33 -21.51 -31.46 -0.55
N ALA A 34 -21.15 -32.16 -1.63
CA ALA A 34 -20.82 -33.59 -1.58
C ALA A 34 -19.37 -33.90 -1.16
N HIS A 35 -18.42 -33.01 -1.42
CA HIS A 35 -16.98 -33.24 -1.15
C HIS A 35 -16.52 -32.80 0.24
N TYR A 36 -17.18 -31.80 0.83
CA TYR A 36 -16.84 -31.27 2.15
C TYR A 36 -17.94 -31.62 3.14
N ALA A 37 -17.57 -31.76 4.42
CA ALA A 37 -18.52 -31.97 5.52
C ALA A 37 -19.21 -30.64 5.90
N VAL A 38 -19.90 -30.03 4.92
CA VAL A 38 -20.59 -28.74 5.06
C VAL A 38 -22.10 -28.95 5.04
N GLY A 39 -22.84 -27.99 5.58
CA GLY A 39 -24.30 -27.99 5.53
C GLY A 39 -24.84 -27.65 4.15
N ARG A 40 -26.04 -27.07 4.11
CA ARG A 40 -26.55 -26.47 2.87
C ARG A 40 -25.62 -25.35 2.46
N VAL A 41 -25.22 -25.36 1.19
CA VAL A 41 -24.30 -24.37 0.64
C VAL A 41 -25.08 -23.41 -0.26
N SER A 42 -24.85 -22.11 -0.12
CA SER A 42 -25.47 -21.09 -0.96
C SER A 42 -24.43 -20.23 -1.66
N LEU A 43 -24.80 -19.76 -2.85
CA LEU A 43 -24.01 -18.84 -3.63
C LEU A 43 -24.38 -17.41 -3.24
N ILE A 44 -23.41 -16.64 -2.76
CA ILE A 44 -23.61 -15.26 -2.31
C ILE A 44 -23.42 -14.28 -3.45
N LYS A 45 -22.30 -14.42 -4.19
CA LYS A 45 -21.97 -13.54 -5.32
C LYS A 45 -21.29 -14.33 -6.43
N THR A 46 -21.63 -14.00 -7.67
CA THR A 46 -20.94 -14.53 -8.85
C THR A 46 -20.58 -13.38 -9.76
N THR A 47 -19.38 -13.46 -10.31
CA THR A 47 -18.78 -12.49 -11.20
C THR A 47 -18.13 -13.23 -12.37
N TRP A 48 -18.26 -12.71 -13.59
CA TRP A 48 -17.84 -13.42 -14.81
C TRP A 48 -16.64 -12.77 -15.46
N PHE A 49 -15.58 -13.54 -15.64
CA PHE A 49 -14.39 -13.14 -16.39
C PHE A 49 -14.43 -13.68 -17.82
N THR A 50 -13.85 -12.91 -18.75
CA THR A 50 -13.70 -13.30 -20.15
C THR A 50 -12.66 -14.40 -20.35
N THR A 51 -11.70 -14.52 -19.42
CA THR A 51 -10.65 -15.56 -19.43
C THR A 51 -10.57 -16.27 -18.07
N ARG A 52 -10.14 -17.54 -18.11
CA ARG A 52 -9.89 -18.33 -16.89
C ARG A 52 -8.72 -17.78 -16.08
N ASP A 53 -7.68 -17.28 -16.74
CA ASP A 53 -6.48 -16.80 -16.06
C ASP A 53 -6.74 -15.50 -15.29
N ALA A 54 -7.64 -14.65 -15.78
CA ALA A 54 -8.16 -13.53 -14.99
C ALA A 54 -8.83 -14.06 -13.71
N ALA A 55 -9.81 -14.96 -13.82
CA ALA A 55 -10.48 -15.54 -12.66
C ALA A 55 -9.50 -16.19 -11.64
N ARG A 56 -8.48 -16.90 -12.13
CA ARG A 56 -7.40 -17.48 -11.29
C ARG A 56 -6.58 -16.43 -10.55
N SER A 57 -6.26 -15.31 -11.19
CA SER A 57 -5.52 -14.21 -10.56
C SER A 57 -6.32 -13.62 -9.39
N TRP A 58 -7.64 -13.43 -9.58
CA TRP A 58 -8.56 -12.98 -8.54
C TRP A 58 -8.67 -13.96 -7.37
N GLU A 59 -8.83 -15.25 -7.67
CA GLU A 59 -8.82 -16.34 -6.66
C GLU A 59 -7.51 -16.32 -5.84
N SER A 60 -6.35 -16.26 -6.50
CA SER A 60 -5.05 -16.21 -5.82
C SER A 60 -4.92 -15.02 -4.86
N ASN A 61 -5.37 -13.83 -5.28
CA ASN A 61 -5.31 -12.64 -4.44
C ASN A 61 -6.22 -12.75 -3.20
N PHE A 62 -7.42 -13.33 -3.36
CA PHE A 62 -8.28 -13.61 -2.21
C PHE A 62 -7.61 -14.54 -1.18
N HIS A 63 -7.02 -15.65 -1.65
CA HIS A 63 -6.33 -16.60 -0.76
C HIS A 63 -5.15 -15.95 -0.01
N LYS A 64 -4.49 -14.96 -0.61
CA LYS A 64 -3.43 -14.18 0.04
C LYS A 64 -4.02 -13.24 1.10
N ARG A 65 -5.08 -12.49 0.75
CA ARG A 65 -5.74 -11.52 1.63
C ARG A 65 -6.28 -12.16 2.90
N TYR A 66 -6.99 -13.27 2.77
CA TYR A 66 -7.65 -13.94 3.88
C TYR A 66 -6.86 -15.15 4.41
N ARG A 67 -5.55 -15.22 4.13
CA ARG A 67 -4.70 -16.36 4.53
C ARG A 67 -4.77 -16.69 6.03
N ILE A 68 -4.87 -15.67 6.88
CA ILE A 68 -4.94 -15.83 8.34
C ILE A 68 -6.35 -16.13 8.86
N HIS A 69 -7.38 -15.97 8.01
CA HIS A 69 -8.79 -16.18 8.34
C HIS A 69 -9.27 -17.55 7.85
N ARG A 70 -8.36 -18.51 7.64
CA ARG A 70 -8.75 -19.84 7.17
C ARG A 70 -9.50 -20.56 8.27
N SER A 71 -10.58 -21.23 7.90
CA SER A 71 -11.41 -22.07 8.76
C SER A 71 -10.88 -23.50 8.76
N PRO A 72 -10.13 -23.95 9.79
CA PRO A 72 -9.56 -25.29 9.81
C PRO A 72 -10.62 -26.37 10.06
N GLU A 73 -11.70 -25.99 10.76
CA GLU A 73 -12.79 -26.86 11.19
C GLU A 73 -13.60 -27.43 10.00
N GLN A 74 -13.62 -26.74 8.86
CA GLN A 74 -14.32 -27.15 7.64
C GLN A 74 -13.49 -28.04 6.69
N GLY A 75 -12.45 -28.70 7.22
CA GLY A 75 -11.78 -29.80 6.53
C GLY A 75 -10.95 -29.39 5.30
N GLY A 76 -10.62 -28.12 5.12
CA GLY A 76 -9.80 -27.68 3.99
C GLY A 76 -9.19 -26.30 4.14
N ARG A 77 -7.97 -26.12 3.62
CA ARG A 77 -7.25 -24.83 3.53
C ARG A 77 -7.94 -23.76 2.67
N GLU A 78 -9.18 -24.04 2.26
CA GLU A 78 -9.93 -23.33 1.23
C GLU A 78 -11.22 -22.69 1.75
N TRP A 79 -11.54 -22.88 3.03
CA TRP A 79 -12.64 -22.21 3.73
C TRP A 79 -12.12 -21.10 4.63
N PHE A 80 -12.95 -20.10 4.90
CA PHE A 80 -12.56 -18.87 5.58
C PHE A 80 -13.63 -18.39 6.56
N ASP A 81 -13.22 -18.03 7.77
CA ASP A 81 -14.07 -17.42 8.79
C ASP A 81 -14.00 -15.90 8.64
N LEU A 82 -14.97 -15.36 7.90
CA LEU A 82 -15.04 -13.94 7.58
C LEU A 82 -16.19 -13.27 8.33
N THR A 83 -15.94 -12.06 8.84
CA THR A 83 -17.01 -11.21 9.39
C THR A 83 -17.91 -10.68 8.29
N ASP A 84 -19.15 -10.28 8.62
CA ASP A 84 -20.05 -9.71 7.62
C ASP A 84 -19.47 -8.45 6.94
N ALA A 85 -18.72 -7.63 7.67
CA ALA A 85 -18.00 -6.49 7.11
C ALA A 85 -16.92 -6.92 6.08
N GLN A 86 -16.18 -8.01 6.37
CA GLN A 86 -15.19 -8.55 5.45
C GLN A 86 -15.83 -9.18 4.21
N ILE A 87 -17.00 -9.82 4.37
CA ILE A 87 -17.80 -10.38 3.26
C ILE A 87 -18.28 -9.24 2.37
N GLN A 88 -18.86 -8.19 2.94
CA GLN A 88 -19.37 -7.04 2.19
C GLN A 88 -18.25 -6.34 1.40
N GLY A 89 -17.11 -6.05 2.05
CA GLY A 89 -15.96 -5.45 1.36
C GLY A 89 -15.38 -6.35 0.26
N PHE A 90 -15.50 -7.68 0.39
CA PHE A 90 -15.12 -8.61 -0.67
C PHE A 90 -16.13 -8.63 -1.83
N VAL A 91 -17.44 -8.55 -1.55
CA VAL A 91 -18.47 -8.44 -2.59
C VAL A 91 -18.26 -7.17 -3.42
N GLU A 92 -17.99 -6.04 -2.78
CA GLU A 92 -17.66 -4.79 -3.47
C GLU A 92 -16.41 -4.92 -4.34
N TRP A 93 -15.38 -5.60 -3.83
CA TRP A 93 -14.17 -5.89 -4.59
C TRP A 93 -14.46 -6.79 -5.82
N MET A 94 -15.31 -7.80 -5.67
CA MET A 94 -15.77 -8.65 -6.78
C MET A 94 -16.56 -7.86 -7.82
N GLU A 95 -17.36 -6.87 -7.42
CA GLU A 95 -18.12 -6.04 -8.36
C GLU A 95 -17.23 -5.05 -9.12
N ALA A 96 -16.21 -4.49 -8.46
CA ALA A 96 -15.23 -3.62 -9.11
C ALA A 96 -14.49 -4.33 -10.25
N SER A 97 -14.23 -5.64 -10.08
CA SER A 97 -13.49 -6.48 -11.03
C SER A 97 -14.10 -6.56 -12.43
N THR A 98 -15.42 -6.64 -12.54
CA THR A 98 -16.13 -6.81 -13.82
C THR A 98 -16.62 -5.53 -14.41
N ASN A 99 -16.87 -4.54 -13.57
CA ASN A 99 -17.36 -3.24 -14.02
C ASN A 99 -16.23 -2.35 -14.56
N GLN A 100 -14.98 -2.84 -14.60
CA GLN A 100 -13.77 -2.04 -14.86
C GLN A 100 -13.75 -0.74 -14.03
N ARG A 101 -14.38 -0.78 -12.84
CA ARG A 101 -14.45 0.39 -11.97
C ARG A 101 -13.09 0.51 -11.30
N ALA A 102 -12.23 1.30 -11.92
CA ALA A 102 -11.02 1.72 -11.24
C ALA A 102 -11.43 2.45 -9.95
N ILE A 103 -10.81 2.07 -8.84
CA ILE A 103 -10.91 2.85 -7.62
C ILE A 103 -10.20 4.18 -7.90
N LYS A 104 -10.97 5.27 -7.83
CA LYS A 104 -10.46 6.61 -8.06
C LYS A 104 -9.95 7.17 -6.74
N ILE A 105 -8.66 7.46 -6.70
CA ILE A 105 -7.96 7.88 -5.50
C ILE A 105 -7.36 9.26 -5.75
N ILE A 106 -7.52 10.13 -4.77
CA ILE A 106 -6.95 11.47 -4.74
C ILE A 106 -5.75 11.42 -3.80
N LYS A 107 -4.55 11.59 -4.34
CA LYS A 107 -3.34 11.73 -3.55
C LYS A 107 -3.01 13.20 -3.39
N VAL A 108 -3.20 13.72 -2.18
CA VAL A 108 -2.84 15.10 -1.86
C VAL A 108 -1.39 15.13 -1.39
N GLN A 109 -0.60 15.98 -2.03
CA GLN A 109 0.79 16.23 -1.67
C GLN A 109 0.94 17.67 -1.20
N ALA A 110 1.55 17.85 -0.04
CA ALA A 110 1.87 19.15 0.53
C ALA A 110 3.36 19.22 0.85
N LYS A 111 3.95 20.39 0.68
CA LYS A 111 5.31 20.65 1.17
C LYS A 111 5.21 21.30 2.55
N ALA A 112 5.95 20.77 3.51
CA ALA A 112 6.09 21.34 4.84
C ALA A 112 7.57 21.48 5.18
N GLU A 113 7.91 22.45 6.01
CA GLU A 113 9.23 22.55 6.61
C GLU A 113 9.45 21.38 7.57
N LYS A 114 10.68 20.89 7.64
CA LYS A 114 11.05 19.93 8.67
C LYS A 114 11.19 20.66 10.00
N SER A 115 10.76 20.01 11.07
CA SER A 115 11.03 20.52 12.43
C SER A 115 12.53 20.50 12.71
N GLU A 116 13.00 21.30 13.67
CA GLU A 116 14.43 21.32 14.04
C GLU A 116 14.95 19.94 14.47
N LYS A 117 14.10 19.15 15.15
CA LYS A 117 14.42 17.77 15.54
C LYS A 117 14.57 16.83 14.35
N GLU A 118 13.70 16.95 13.35
CA GLU A 118 13.80 16.16 12.10
C GLU A 118 15.05 16.58 11.30
N LEU A 119 15.32 17.89 11.22
CA LEU A 119 16.51 18.43 10.57
C LEU A 119 17.81 17.97 11.23
N SER A 120 17.88 17.96 12.57
CA SER A 120 19.06 17.50 13.29
C SER A 120 19.26 16.00 13.14
N ALA A 121 18.18 15.20 13.20
CA ALA A 121 18.25 13.76 12.94
C ALA A 121 18.74 13.44 11.52
N ASP A 122 18.21 14.13 10.50
CA ASP A 122 18.65 13.96 9.11
C ASP A 122 20.09 14.42 8.90
N ARG A 123 20.52 15.52 9.54
CA ARG A 123 21.91 15.98 9.51
C ARG A 123 22.84 14.97 10.16
N TRP A 124 22.42 14.38 11.28
CA TRP A 124 23.19 13.37 11.97
C TRP A 124 23.31 12.08 11.15
N SER A 125 22.21 11.62 10.56
CA SER A 125 22.21 10.48 9.64
C SER A 125 23.05 10.74 8.38
N GLY A 126 22.91 11.92 7.77
CA GLY A 126 23.71 12.36 6.63
C GLY A 126 25.20 12.46 6.96
N PHE A 127 25.52 12.96 8.15
CA PHE A 127 26.90 13.01 8.65
C PHE A 127 27.51 11.61 8.74
N TRP A 128 26.85 10.69 9.44
CA TRP A 128 27.37 9.33 9.63
C TRP A 128 27.45 8.54 8.33
N SER A 129 26.44 8.63 7.47
CA SER A 129 26.46 7.97 6.17
C SER A 129 27.59 8.51 5.28
N GLY A 130 27.77 9.83 5.21
CA GLY A 130 28.89 10.44 4.47
C GLY A 130 30.25 10.04 5.04
N ALA A 131 30.41 10.07 6.36
CA ALA A 131 31.64 9.67 7.03
C ALA A 131 31.97 8.19 6.79
N LEU A 132 31.00 7.28 6.94
CA LEU A 132 31.19 5.85 6.70
C LEU A 132 31.52 5.55 5.24
N VAL A 133 30.78 6.13 4.28
CA VAL A 133 31.06 5.95 2.85
C VAL A 133 32.48 6.38 2.51
N SER A 134 32.97 7.48 3.08
CA SER A 134 34.33 7.93 2.83
C SER A 134 35.40 6.92 3.30
N LEU A 135 35.18 6.24 4.43
CA LEU A 135 36.08 5.20 4.95
C LEU A 135 36.17 3.98 4.03
N PHE A 136 35.06 3.60 3.38
CA PHE A 136 35.00 2.39 2.55
C PHE A 136 35.33 2.62 1.06
N THR A 137 35.24 3.86 0.57
CA THR A 137 35.39 4.17 -0.86
C THR A 137 36.79 4.64 -1.27
N GLY A 138 37.73 4.76 -0.34
CA GLY A 138 39.10 5.21 -0.64
C GLY A 138 39.18 6.69 -1.07
N ILE A 139 38.15 7.49 -0.76
CA ILE A 139 38.11 8.94 -1.02
C ILE A 139 39.00 9.71 -0.01
N VAL A 140 39.30 9.09 1.14
CA VAL A 140 40.05 9.64 2.28
C VAL A 140 41.46 10.15 1.94
N PRO A 141 42.29 9.48 1.12
CA PRO A 141 43.63 9.96 0.79
C PRO A 141 43.60 11.28 -0.01
N GLY A 142 42.71 11.40 -1.00
CA GLY A 142 42.61 12.60 -1.86
C GLY A 142 42.06 13.82 -1.12
N ILE A 143 41.02 13.63 -0.30
CA ILE A 143 40.46 14.70 0.54
C ILE A 143 41.40 15.04 1.69
N GLY A 144 42.04 14.04 2.31
CA GLY A 144 43.01 14.24 3.38
C GLY A 144 44.22 15.05 2.93
N TYR A 145 44.78 14.73 1.76
CA TYR A 145 45.88 15.48 1.17
C TYR A 145 45.49 16.94 0.87
N ALA A 146 44.29 17.18 0.35
CA ALA A 146 43.77 18.51 0.04
C ALA A 146 43.50 19.37 1.30
N ILE A 147 43.05 18.77 2.40
CA ILE A 147 42.72 19.49 3.64
C ILE A 147 43.98 19.90 4.41
N THR A 148 45.02 19.06 4.43
CA THR A 148 46.20 19.27 5.31
C THR A 148 47.52 19.45 4.55
N GLY A 149 47.48 19.58 3.22
CA GLY A 149 48.69 19.75 2.40
C GLY A 149 49.64 18.54 2.46
N GLY A 150 49.08 17.33 2.62
CA GLY A 150 49.86 16.09 2.69
C GLY A 150 50.32 15.67 4.09
N GLN A 151 49.88 16.34 5.16
CA GLN A 151 50.13 15.86 6.52
C GLN A 151 49.26 14.63 6.85
N PRO A 152 49.80 13.64 7.60
CA PRO A 152 49.10 12.39 7.94
C PRO A 152 47.81 12.60 8.74
N VAL A 153 47.67 13.75 9.42
CA VAL A 153 46.44 14.15 10.13
C VAL A 153 45.23 14.28 9.19
N GLY A 154 45.45 14.55 7.90
CA GLY A 154 44.38 14.72 6.91
C GLY A 154 43.55 13.47 6.67
N ILE A 155 44.15 12.27 6.84
CA ILE A 155 43.46 10.98 6.72
C ILE A 155 42.41 10.81 7.83
N PHE A 156 42.67 11.37 9.02
CA PHE A 156 41.74 11.33 10.16
C PHE A 156 40.62 12.38 10.05
N LEU A 157 40.89 13.52 9.41
CA LEU A 157 39.91 14.61 9.29
C LEU A 157 38.98 14.47 8.06
N ALA A 158 39.42 13.76 7.01
CA ALA A 158 38.65 13.63 5.78
C ALA A 158 37.26 13.00 5.96
N PRO A 159 37.05 11.95 6.78
CA PRO A 159 35.71 11.42 7.02
C PRO A 159 34.75 12.41 7.68
N ALA A 160 35.26 13.19 8.64
CA ALA A 160 34.48 14.23 9.29
C ALA A 160 34.10 15.35 8.32
N ALA A 161 34.99 15.74 7.41
CA ALA A 161 34.72 16.74 6.38
C ALA A 161 33.66 16.28 5.38
N VAL A 162 33.72 15.02 4.90
CA VAL A 162 32.71 14.45 4.02
C VAL A 162 31.36 14.32 4.72
N GLY A 163 31.35 13.90 6.00
CA GLY A 163 30.15 13.88 6.82
C GLY A 163 29.54 15.27 6.98
N ALA A 164 30.34 16.29 7.29
CA ALA A 164 29.87 17.67 7.41
C ALA A 164 29.28 18.20 6.08
N TYR A 165 29.93 17.89 4.96
CA TYR A 165 29.40 18.23 3.63
C TYR A 165 28.06 17.54 3.36
N ALA A 166 27.93 16.24 3.64
CA ALA A 166 26.69 15.50 3.48
C ALA A 166 25.57 16.06 4.38
N ALA A 167 25.87 16.40 5.63
CA ALA A 167 24.93 17.05 6.54
C ALA A 167 24.48 18.43 6.03
N SER A 168 25.37 19.22 5.42
CA SER A 168 25.05 20.54 4.86
C SER A 168 24.05 20.49 3.69
N ARG A 169 23.97 19.36 2.99
CA ARG A 169 23.08 19.14 1.84
C ARG A 169 21.67 18.65 2.24
N THR A 170 21.39 18.55 3.53
CA THR A 170 20.07 18.14 4.03
C THR A 170 18.95 19.07 3.57
N LYS A 171 17.93 18.50 2.91
CA LYS A 171 16.77 19.26 2.43
C LYS A 171 15.93 19.72 3.62
N LYS A 172 15.59 21.02 3.66
CA LYS A 172 14.73 21.63 4.70
C LYS A 172 13.24 21.34 4.55
N ILE A 173 12.83 20.85 3.38
CA ILE A 173 11.42 20.61 3.03
C ILE A 173 11.17 19.10 3.05
N LYS A 174 10.05 18.70 3.69
CA LYS A 174 9.46 17.37 3.57
C LYS A 174 8.21 17.43 2.70
N THR A 175 7.95 16.35 1.97
CA THR A 175 6.69 16.18 1.24
C THR A 175 5.79 15.30 2.09
N LEU A 176 4.69 15.88 2.56
CA LEU A 176 3.61 15.14 3.18
C LEU A 176 2.69 14.63 2.07
N SER A 177 2.35 13.35 2.09
CA SER A 177 1.42 12.77 1.12
C SER A 177 0.42 11.87 1.82
N GLN A 178 -0.85 12.05 1.50
CA GLN A 178 -1.92 11.19 1.97
C GLN A 178 -2.89 10.93 0.81
N ALA A 179 -3.43 9.72 0.78
CA ALA A 179 -4.32 9.28 -0.28
C ALA A 179 -5.73 9.05 0.28
N TYR A 180 -6.71 9.57 -0.44
CA TYR A 180 -8.11 9.63 -0.07
C TYR A 180 -8.98 9.02 -1.18
N GLN A 181 -10.13 8.51 -0.79
CA GLN A 181 -11.21 8.19 -1.71
C GLN A 181 -11.86 9.48 -2.25
N LEU A 182 -12.70 9.37 -3.29
CA LEU A 182 -13.38 10.53 -3.88
C LEU A 182 -14.30 11.27 -2.90
N ASP A 183 -14.86 10.54 -1.92
CA ASP A 183 -15.69 11.09 -0.85
C ASP A 183 -14.86 11.77 0.25
N GLY A 184 -13.53 11.75 0.13
CA GLY A 184 -12.58 12.34 1.07
C GLY A 184 -12.21 11.44 2.24
N GLN A 185 -12.73 10.22 2.33
CA GLN A 185 -12.36 9.29 3.41
C GLN A 185 -10.96 8.71 3.20
N PRO A 186 -10.23 8.40 4.28
CA PRO A 186 -8.93 7.75 4.17
C PRO A 186 -9.05 6.35 3.55
N LEU A 187 -7.97 5.89 2.94
CA LEU A 187 -7.86 4.51 2.50
C LEU A 187 -7.82 3.57 3.71
N GLY A 188 -8.71 2.56 3.74
CA GLY A 188 -8.66 1.49 4.74
C GLY A 188 -7.32 0.75 4.73
N SER A 189 -6.80 0.43 5.91
CA SER A 189 -5.36 0.22 6.16
C SER A 189 -4.74 -1.11 5.69
N VAL A 190 -5.53 -2.16 5.46
CA VAL A 190 -5.03 -3.54 5.27
C VAL A 190 -4.28 -3.79 3.94
N ALA A 191 -5.05 -3.78 2.85
CA ALA A 191 -4.68 -4.52 1.64
C ALA A 191 -5.26 -3.97 0.32
N LEU A 192 -5.95 -2.83 0.34
CA LEU A 192 -6.66 -2.34 -0.85
C LEU A 192 -5.68 -1.82 -1.91
N GLU A 193 -4.73 -0.96 -1.56
CA GLU A 193 -3.87 -0.30 -2.55
C GLU A 193 -3.06 -1.28 -3.40
N ARG A 194 -2.33 -2.20 -2.75
CA ARG A 194 -1.45 -3.14 -3.46
C ARG A 194 -2.25 -4.07 -4.38
N GLU A 195 -3.39 -4.58 -3.91
CA GLU A 195 -4.24 -5.50 -4.68
C GLU A 195 -4.82 -4.79 -5.90
N TYR A 196 -5.41 -3.61 -5.73
CA TYR A 196 -5.99 -2.84 -6.83
C TYR A 196 -4.92 -2.40 -7.84
N LYS A 197 -3.70 -2.06 -7.41
CA LYS A 197 -2.56 -1.75 -8.30
C LYS A 197 -2.15 -2.94 -9.15
N VAL A 198 -1.98 -4.12 -8.55
CA VAL A 198 -1.60 -5.35 -9.28
C VAL A 198 -2.65 -5.72 -10.33
N MET A 199 -3.89 -5.30 -10.13
CA MET A 199 -5.04 -5.70 -10.94
C MET A 199 -5.43 -4.64 -11.98
N GLY A 200 -4.68 -3.54 -12.09
CA GLY A 200 -4.96 -2.47 -13.03
C GLY A 200 -6.26 -1.71 -12.71
N LEU A 201 -6.75 -1.79 -11.48
CA LEU A 201 -7.96 -1.10 -11.03
C LEU A 201 -7.65 0.16 -10.22
N TRP A 202 -6.39 0.58 -10.14
CA TRP A 202 -5.98 1.75 -9.38
C TRP A 202 -5.85 2.98 -10.28
N ASP A 203 -6.74 3.95 -10.13
CA ASP A 203 -6.69 5.25 -10.82
C ASP A 203 -6.34 6.34 -9.81
N GLU A 204 -5.07 6.72 -9.75
CA GLU A 204 -4.54 7.72 -8.83
C GLU A 204 -4.37 9.07 -9.52
N ARG A 205 -5.01 10.10 -8.98
CA ARG A 205 -4.79 11.49 -9.34
C ARG A 205 -4.01 12.18 -8.25
N THR A 206 -2.83 12.69 -8.60
CA THR A 206 -2.00 13.44 -7.66
C THR A 206 -2.33 14.93 -7.74
N TYR A 207 -2.66 15.52 -6.60
CA TYR A 207 -2.89 16.94 -6.42
C TYR A 207 -1.80 17.51 -5.51
N ALA A 208 -0.93 18.35 -6.07
CA ALA A 208 0.12 19.01 -5.33
C ALA A 208 -0.36 20.41 -4.90
N LEU A 209 -0.41 20.65 -3.59
CA LEU A 209 -0.77 21.94 -3.01
C LEU A 209 0.40 22.92 -3.18
N SER A 210 0.10 24.13 -3.64
CA SER A 210 1.10 25.16 -3.92
C SER A 210 1.48 25.92 -2.64
N GLY A 211 2.73 25.76 -2.21
CA GLY A 211 3.29 26.50 -1.07
C GLY A 211 4.08 25.60 -0.14
N VAL A 212 4.62 26.18 0.94
CA VAL A 212 5.32 25.44 2.00
C VAL A 212 4.68 25.82 3.34
N LYS A 213 4.31 24.83 4.15
CA LYS A 213 3.72 25.01 5.48
C LYS A 213 4.73 24.83 6.60
N SER A 214 4.35 25.28 7.79
CA SER A 214 5.14 25.08 9.02
C SER A 214 5.32 23.59 9.33
N SER A 215 6.31 23.30 10.17
CA SER A 215 6.66 21.92 10.53
C SER A 215 5.61 21.18 11.37
N THR A 216 4.71 21.91 12.02
CA THR A 216 3.61 21.37 12.83
C THR A 216 2.35 21.07 12.01
N TRP A 217 2.27 21.56 10.77
CA TRP A 217 1.12 21.36 9.92
C TRP A 217 1.02 19.92 9.43
N LYS A 218 -0.20 19.37 9.44
CA LYS A 218 -0.51 18.01 9.01
C LYS A 218 -1.63 18.03 7.97
N LEU A 219 -1.63 17.04 7.10
CA LEU A 219 -2.76 16.78 6.22
C LEU A 219 -3.97 16.33 7.05
N PRO A 220 -5.20 16.74 6.69
CA PRO A 220 -6.41 16.27 7.36
C PRO A 220 -6.58 14.75 7.28
N GLU A 221 -7.23 14.16 8.29
CA GLU A 221 -7.51 12.71 8.28
C GLU A 221 -8.52 12.31 7.20
N ALA A 222 -9.48 13.20 6.90
CA ALA A 222 -10.44 13.06 5.82
C ALA A 222 -10.60 14.42 5.10
N THR A 223 -10.48 14.43 3.76
CA THR A 223 -10.64 15.63 2.94
C THR A 223 -10.77 15.30 1.45
N THR A 224 -11.55 16.09 0.70
CA THR A 224 -11.53 16.06 -0.78
C THR A 224 -10.40 16.95 -1.33
N ALA A 225 -10.12 16.89 -2.64
CA ALA A 225 -9.10 17.74 -3.26
C ALA A 225 -9.38 19.25 -3.04
N GLU A 226 -10.64 19.66 -3.21
CA GLU A 226 -11.06 21.06 -3.06
C GLU A 226 -11.01 21.52 -1.60
N GLN A 227 -11.44 20.64 -0.68
CA GLN A 227 -11.37 20.91 0.75
C GLN A 227 -9.92 20.97 1.24
N ALA A 228 -9.03 20.13 0.71
CA ALA A 228 -7.62 20.14 1.05
C ALA A 228 -6.96 21.47 0.66
N GLN A 229 -7.28 21.99 -0.53
CA GLN A 229 -6.80 23.31 -0.97
C GLN A 229 -7.32 24.43 -0.06
N ARG A 230 -8.63 24.44 0.25
CA ARG A 230 -9.22 25.45 1.15
C ARG A 230 -8.62 25.39 2.55
N PHE A 231 -8.45 24.19 3.10
CA PHE A 231 -7.82 23.98 4.40
C PHE A 231 -6.37 24.45 4.40
N PHE A 232 -5.64 24.19 3.30
CA PHE A 232 -4.28 24.66 3.15
C PHE A 232 -4.20 26.19 3.10
N GLU A 233 -5.12 26.85 2.40
CA GLU A 233 -5.18 28.31 2.30
C GLU A 233 -5.61 28.98 3.60
N SER A 234 -6.58 28.41 4.33
CA SER A 234 -7.10 28.95 5.59
C SER A 234 -6.13 28.83 6.76
N SER A 235 -5.22 27.85 6.71
CA SER A 235 -4.26 27.57 7.78
C SER A 235 -2.99 28.44 7.68
N ARG A 236 -3.11 29.71 7.27
CA ARG A 236 -1.96 30.63 7.11
C ARG A 236 -1.38 31.04 8.45
#